data_AF-A0AAN8EP26-F1
#
_entry.id   AF-A0AAN8EP26-F1
#
_cell.length_a   1.000
_cell.length_b   1.000
_cell.length_c   1.000
_cell.angle_alpha   90.00
_cell.angle_beta   90.00
_cell.angle_gamma   90.00
#
_symmetry.space_group_name_H-M   'P 1'
#
loop_
_entity.id
_entity.type
_entity.pdbx_description
1 polymer ?
#
loop_
_entity_poly.entity_id
_entity_poly.type
_entity_poly.pdbx_seq_one_letter_code
_entity_poly.pdbx_strand_id
1 'polypeptide(L)'
;MHMDMSKTNGKDQILYITEREFWDEIKDDYIQRIAEMDPNEVYPSNNPGPTKPDGSINFECHCVGHLVASPCGHEFRKEENRIIRKKKEDEQELKIKEAPKISSAMFLKFNNQLGPPFHVLVDTNFVNFAVKNRLDVIQGFRDCLYAHTIPYITDCVMGELEKAGRRFKIALKVIKDNRFQRLKCDHKGTYADDCLVQRVTQHKCYIVATCDRDLKRRIRKIPGVPIMYILGHRFSIERMPDAYGAPQN
;
A
#
# COMPACT_ATOMS: atom_id res chain seq x y z
N MET A 1 7.91 21.62 -60.25
CA MET A 1 8.02 23.10 -60.23
C MET A 1 7.60 23.57 -58.85
N HIS A 2 8.43 24.43 -58.23
CA HIS A 2 8.26 25.15 -56.95
C HIS A 2 7.66 24.39 -55.75
N MET A 3 8.49 23.58 -55.06
CA MET A 3 8.30 23.27 -53.63
C MET A 3 8.80 24.46 -52.81
N ASP A 4 8.01 25.53 -52.73
CA ASP A 4 8.32 26.60 -51.80
C ASP A 4 7.58 26.40 -50.48
N MET A 5 8.32 26.61 -49.40
CA MET A 5 7.96 26.47 -47.98
C MET A 5 8.18 25.11 -47.33
N SER A 6 9.38 24.52 -47.45
CA SER A 6 9.86 23.59 -46.41
C SER A 6 10.47 24.37 -45.25
N LYS A 7 10.00 24.12 -44.01
CA LYS A 7 10.70 24.57 -42.79
C LYS A 7 11.40 23.36 -42.19
N THR A 8 12.73 23.37 -42.21
CA THR A 8 13.56 22.37 -41.52
C THR A 8 13.78 22.81 -40.09
N ASN A 9 13.41 21.97 -39.12
CA ASN A 9 13.63 22.24 -37.71
C ASN A 9 14.39 21.05 -37.11
N GLY A 10 15.73 21.08 -37.20
CA GLY A 10 16.59 19.98 -36.77
C GLY A 10 16.51 18.76 -37.68
N LYS A 11 16.29 17.57 -37.11
CA LYS A 11 16.23 16.29 -37.85
C LYS A 11 14.94 16.09 -38.64
N ASP A 12 13.93 16.92 -38.39
CA ASP A 12 12.60 16.76 -38.97
C ASP A 12 12.34 17.81 -40.05
N GLN A 13 11.90 17.33 -41.22
CA GLN A 13 11.54 18.16 -42.36
C GLN A 13 10.02 18.22 -42.46
N ILE A 14 9.46 19.41 -42.24
CA ILE A 14 8.02 19.63 -42.36
C ILE A 14 7.74 20.18 -43.76
N LEU A 15 7.03 19.38 -44.57
CA LEU A 15 6.56 19.74 -45.91
C LEU A 15 5.12 20.23 -45.81
N TYR A 16 4.83 21.37 -46.40
CA TYR A 16 3.49 21.95 -46.46
C TYR A 16 2.97 21.82 -47.89
N ILE A 17 1.74 21.36 -48.05
CA ILE A 17 1.03 21.28 -49.33
C ILE A 17 -0.24 22.12 -49.23
N THR A 18 -0.58 22.84 -50.29
CA THR A 18 -1.85 23.58 -50.33
C THR A 18 -3.02 22.64 -50.63
N GLU A 19 -4.23 23.03 -50.25
CA GLU A 19 -5.43 22.22 -50.47
C GLU A 19 -5.66 21.92 -51.96
N ARG A 20 -5.30 22.86 -52.87
CA ARG A 20 -5.43 22.64 -54.32
C ARG A 20 -4.42 21.62 -54.83
N GLU A 21 -3.17 21.74 -54.40
CA GLU A 21 -2.10 20.79 -54.76
C GLU A 21 -2.37 19.38 -54.22
N PHE A 22 -3.12 19.25 -53.12
CA PHE A 22 -3.52 17.95 -52.59
C PHE A 22 -4.48 17.19 -53.53
N TRP A 23 -5.33 17.91 -54.25
CA TRP A 23 -6.32 17.32 -55.18
C TRP A 23 -5.81 17.21 -56.62
N ASP A 24 -4.63 17.76 -56.92
CA ASP A 24 -3.99 17.61 -58.22
C ASP A 24 -3.37 16.22 -58.39
N GLU A 25 -3.24 15.77 -59.64
CA GLU A 25 -2.62 14.49 -59.94
C GLU A 25 -1.15 14.44 -59.49
N ILE A 26 -0.74 13.30 -58.94
CA ILE A 26 0.63 13.06 -58.48
C ILE A 26 1.54 12.96 -59.71
N LYS A 27 2.38 13.98 -59.92
CA LYS A 27 3.33 14.08 -61.05
C LYS A 27 4.74 13.58 -60.70
N ASP A 28 4.86 12.71 -59.71
CA ASP A 28 6.16 12.20 -59.28
C ASP A 28 6.63 11.06 -60.19
N ASP A 29 7.81 11.23 -60.81
CA ASP A 29 8.40 10.29 -61.76
C ASP A 29 8.60 8.88 -61.17
N TYR A 30 8.86 8.76 -59.87
CA TYR A 30 9.02 7.46 -59.21
C TYR A 30 7.66 6.77 -59.03
N ILE A 31 6.64 7.51 -58.62
CA ILE A 31 5.26 6.99 -58.49
C ILE A 31 4.72 6.55 -59.85
N GLN A 32 4.97 7.33 -60.91
CA GLN A 32 4.58 6.95 -62.28
C GLN A 32 5.28 5.67 -62.73
N ARG A 33 6.58 5.52 -62.45
CA ARG A 33 7.30 4.26 -62.75
C ARG A 33 6.75 3.06 -62.00
N ILE A 34 6.35 3.20 -60.74
CA ILE A 34 5.72 2.10 -59.98
C ILE A 34 4.37 1.74 -60.60
N ALA A 35 3.58 2.73 -60.99
CA ALA A 35 2.26 2.51 -61.58
C ALA A 35 2.32 1.74 -62.91
N GLU A 36 3.42 1.87 -63.65
CA GLU A 36 3.66 1.17 -64.92
C GLU A 36 4.37 -0.18 -64.77
N MET A 37 4.88 -0.52 -63.57
CA MET A 37 5.65 -1.74 -63.31
C MET A 37 4.71 -2.96 -63.15
N ASP A 38 5.16 -4.15 -63.57
CA ASP A 38 4.35 -5.36 -63.39
C ASP A 38 4.15 -5.64 -61.89
N PRO A 39 2.92 -5.94 -61.43
CA PRO A 39 2.64 -6.15 -60.01
C PRO A 39 3.53 -7.20 -59.33
N ASN A 40 4.06 -8.18 -60.07
CA ASN A 40 4.95 -9.22 -59.52
C ASN A 40 6.38 -8.73 -59.28
N GLU A 41 6.80 -7.62 -59.91
CA GLU A 41 8.10 -6.99 -59.65
C GLU A 41 8.06 -6.11 -58.39
N VAL A 42 6.89 -5.54 -58.07
CA VAL A 42 6.68 -4.72 -56.88
C VAL A 42 6.39 -5.58 -55.65
N TYR A 43 5.65 -6.69 -55.83
CA TYR A 43 5.30 -7.61 -54.76
C TYR A 43 5.82 -9.01 -55.12
N PRO A 44 6.94 -9.48 -54.53
CA PRO A 44 7.44 -10.81 -54.81
C PRO A 44 6.38 -11.87 -54.43
N SER A 45 5.94 -12.63 -55.43
CA SER A 45 4.85 -13.62 -55.33
C SER A 45 5.12 -14.77 -54.36
N ASN A 46 6.37 -14.93 -53.92
CA ASN A 46 6.76 -15.96 -52.97
C ASN A 46 6.68 -15.41 -51.55
N ASN A 47 5.46 -15.16 -51.07
CA ASN A 47 5.20 -15.06 -49.64
C ASN A 47 4.88 -16.47 -49.12
N PRO A 48 5.78 -17.15 -48.39
CA PRO A 48 5.63 -18.56 -48.03
C PRO A 48 4.53 -18.84 -46.98
N GLY A 49 3.65 -17.87 -46.72
CA GLY A 49 2.55 -18.00 -45.77
C GLY A 49 3.00 -18.03 -44.31
N PRO A 50 2.04 -18.09 -43.38
CA PRO A 50 2.29 -18.07 -41.94
C PRO A 50 2.86 -19.39 -41.40
N THR A 51 2.84 -20.45 -42.20
CA THR A 51 3.23 -21.80 -41.77
C THR A 51 4.24 -22.36 -42.74
N LYS A 52 5.37 -22.84 -42.21
CA LYS A 52 6.36 -23.57 -42.98
C LYS A 52 5.83 -24.98 -43.31
N PRO A 53 6.42 -25.68 -44.30
CA PRO A 53 6.05 -27.06 -44.63
C PRO A 53 6.17 -28.06 -43.47
N ASP A 54 6.94 -27.72 -42.43
CA ASP A 54 7.11 -28.49 -41.20
C ASP A 54 6.02 -28.25 -40.15
N GLY A 55 5.05 -27.37 -40.43
CA GLY A 55 3.98 -26.99 -39.51
C GLY A 55 4.36 -25.93 -38.47
N SER A 56 5.61 -25.42 -38.49
CA SER A 56 6.07 -24.35 -37.60
C SER A 56 5.70 -22.97 -38.14
N ILE A 57 5.61 -21.98 -37.23
CA ILE A 57 5.23 -20.61 -37.58
C ILE A 57 6.37 -19.92 -38.32
N ASN A 58 6.07 -19.33 -39.47
CA ASN A 58 7.03 -18.63 -40.31
C ASN A 58 7.17 -17.15 -39.88
N PHE A 59 8.14 -16.87 -39.00
CA PHE A 59 8.42 -15.51 -38.52
C PHE A 59 9.05 -14.57 -39.56
N GLU A 60 9.45 -15.08 -40.72
CA GLU A 60 10.00 -14.29 -41.84
C GLU A 60 8.92 -13.85 -42.83
N CYS A 61 7.65 -14.20 -42.59
CA CYS A 61 6.53 -13.72 -43.39
C CYS A 61 6.29 -12.22 -43.14
N HIS A 62 6.15 -11.44 -44.22
CA HIS A 62 5.89 -9.99 -44.16
C HIS A 62 4.68 -9.63 -43.27
N CYS A 63 3.71 -10.53 -43.16
CA CYS A 63 2.53 -10.36 -42.31
C CYS A 63 2.81 -10.51 -40.80
N VAL A 64 3.93 -11.11 -40.38
CA VAL A 64 4.25 -11.36 -38.96
C VAL A 64 5.20 -10.29 -38.40
N GLY A 65 5.76 -9.41 -39.24
CA GLY A 65 6.69 -8.35 -38.82
C GLY A 65 6.12 -7.34 -37.81
N HIS A 66 4.80 -7.13 -37.81
CA HIS A 66 4.09 -6.29 -36.83
C HIS A 66 3.22 -7.10 -35.85
N LEU A 67 3.35 -8.43 -35.83
CA LEU A 67 2.64 -9.35 -34.94
C LEU A 67 1.13 -9.03 -34.85
N VAL A 68 0.72 -8.39 -33.76
CA VAL A 68 -0.68 -8.16 -33.36
C VAL A 68 -1.38 -7.04 -34.16
N ALA A 69 -0.60 -6.23 -34.89
CA ALA A 69 -1.09 -5.08 -35.66
C ALA A 69 -1.26 -5.35 -37.17
N SER A 70 -0.88 -6.52 -37.66
CA SER A 70 -1.02 -6.89 -39.06
C SER A 70 -2.46 -7.30 -39.44
N PRO A 71 -2.84 -7.26 -40.74
CA PRO A 71 -4.17 -7.67 -41.22
C PRO A 71 -4.59 -9.09 -40.83
N CYS A 72 -3.63 -10.03 -40.73
CA CYS A 72 -3.85 -11.40 -40.25
C CYS A 72 -3.64 -11.59 -38.74
N GLY A 73 -3.32 -10.51 -38.00
CA GLY A 73 -3.07 -10.53 -36.54
C GLY A 73 -4.28 -10.91 -35.69
N HIS A 74 -5.47 -11.02 -36.31
CA HIS A 74 -6.69 -11.47 -35.64
C HIS A 74 -6.61 -12.94 -35.16
N GLU A 75 -5.89 -13.82 -35.87
CA GLU A 75 -5.68 -15.21 -35.45
C GLU A 75 -4.73 -15.28 -34.24
N PHE A 76 -3.63 -14.52 -34.26
CA PHE A 76 -2.72 -14.41 -33.10
C PHE A 76 -3.44 -13.85 -31.85
N ARG A 77 -4.35 -12.88 -32.03
CA ARG A 77 -5.17 -12.35 -30.92
C ARG A 77 -6.15 -13.39 -30.37
N LYS A 78 -6.61 -14.35 -31.17
CA LYS A 78 -7.48 -15.45 -30.70
C LYS A 78 -6.70 -16.48 -29.88
N GLU A 79 -5.47 -16.78 -30.29
CA GLU A 79 -4.59 -17.72 -29.57
C GLU A 79 -4.01 -17.12 -28.26
N GLU A 80 -3.58 -15.85 -28.23
CA GLU A 80 -3.13 -15.18 -26.98
C GLU A 80 -4.23 -15.13 -25.92
N ASN A 81 -5.48 -14.87 -26.33
CA ASN A 81 -6.63 -14.86 -25.42
C ASN A 81 -7.03 -16.26 -24.93
N ARG A 82 -6.56 -17.35 -25.58
CA ARG A 82 -6.74 -18.73 -25.11
C ARG A 82 -5.72 -19.12 -24.04
N ILE A 83 -4.50 -18.58 -24.08
CA ILE A 83 -3.37 -19.03 -23.25
C ILE A 83 -3.39 -18.42 -21.83
N ILE A 84 -4.16 -17.36 -21.56
CA ILE A 84 -4.33 -16.82 -20.19
C ILE A 84 -5.81 -16.71 -19.80
N ARG A 85 -6.55 -17.81 -19.95
CA ARG A 85 -7.52 -18.15 -18.91
C ARG A 85 -6.76 -19.01 -17.90
N LYS A 86 -6.22 -18.37 -16.85
CA LYS A 86 -5.95 -19.12 -15.61
C LYS A 86 -7.20 -19.96 -15.34
N LYS A 87 -7.04 -21.27 -15.12
CA LYS A 87 -8.15 -22.14 -14.69
C LYS A 87 -9.00 -21.33 -13.72
N LYS A 88 -10.30 -21.19 -13.99
CA LYS A 88 -11.22 -20.76 -12.94
C LYS A 88 -10.95 -21.75 -11.80
N GLU A 89 -10.40 -21.25 -10.69
CA GLU A 89 -10.34 -22.01 -9.44
C GLU A 89 -11.71 -22.64 -9.27
N ASP A 90 -11.75 -23.96 -9.02
CA ASP A 90 -12.98 -24.73 -8.99
C ASP A 90 -14.03 -23.97 -8.17
N GLU A 91 -15.23 -23.75 -8.71
CA GLU A 91 -16.30 -23.00 -8.02
C GLU A 91 -16.73 -23.69 -6.69
N GLN A 92 -16.20 -24.89 -6.42
CA GLN A 92 -16.35 -25.67 -5.19
C GLN A 92 -15.18 -25.55 -4.20
N GLU A 93 -14.09 -24.84 -4.52
CA GLU A 93 -13.14 -24.45 -3.49
C GLU A 93 -13.84 -23.45 -2.56
N LEU A 94 -14.12 -23.90 -1.34
CA LEU A 94 -14.60 -23.06 -0.25
C LEU A 94 -13.60 -21.91 -0.06
N LYS A 95 -13.84 -20.76 -0.71
CA LYS A 95 -13.19 -19.50 -0.36
C LYS A 95 -13.66 -19.15 1.03
N ILE A 96 -12.90 -19.59 2.04
CA ILE A 96 -13.09 -19.20 3.43
C ILE A 96 -12.85 -17.69 3.48
N LYS A 97 -13.91 -16.91 3.28
CA LYS A 97 -13.91 -15.49 3.62
C LYS A 97 -13.95 -15.42 5.13
N GLU A 98 -12.78 -15.39 5.75
CA GLU A 98 -12.65 -15.15 7.18
C GLU A 98 -13.08 -13.70 7.45
N ALA A 99 -14.38 -13.49 7.60
CA ALA A 99 -14.88 -12.27 8.18
C ALA A 99 -14.37 -12.21 9.62
N PRO A 100 -13.68 -11.14 10.05
CA PRO A 100 -13.21 -11.02 11.41
C PRO A 100 -14.43 -11.07 12.34
N LYS A 101 -14.55 -12.15 13.12
CA LYS A 101 -15.62 -12.28 14.10
C LYS A 101 -15.51 -11.13 15.10
N ILE A 102 -16.57 -10.33 15.21
CA ILE A 102 -16.65 -9.25 16.18
C ILE A 102 -16.61 -9.89 17.57
N SER A 103 -15.64 -9.51 18.39
CA SER A 103 -15.47 -10.07 19.75
C SER A 103 -16.76 -9.95 20.56
N SER A 104 -17.12 -11.02 21.27
CA SER A 104 -18.29 -11.09 22.17
C SER A 104 -18.24 -10.05 23.29
N ALA A 105 -17.05 -9.51 23.60
CA ALA A 105 -16.88 -8.43 24.56
C ALA A 105 -17.47 -7.08 24.11
N MET A 106 -17.80 -6.93 22.82
CA MET A 106 -18.40 -5.71 22.28
C MET A 106 -19.94 -5.79 22.24
N PHE A 107 -20.61 -5.30 23.29
CA PHE A 107 -22.04 -5.00 23.22
C PHE A 107 -22.19 -3.55 22.75
N LEU A 108 -22.73 -3.29 21.55
CA LEU A 108 -23.02 -1.93 21.06
C LEU A 108 -21.84 -0.93 21.15
N LYS A 109 -20.62 -1.36 20.78
CA LYS A 109 -19.34 -0.62 20.90
C LYS A 109 -18.81 -0.41 22.32
N PHE A 110 -19.54 -0.80 23.36
CA PHE A 110 -19.03 -0.86 24.73
C PHE A 110 -18.23 -2.14 24.93
N ASN A 111 -17.07 -2.01 25.57
CA ASN A 111 -16.17 -3.11 25.86
C ASN A 111 -16.27 -3.47 27.34
N ASN A 112 -17.08 -4.48 27.66
CA ASN A 112 -17.33 -4.91 29.04
C ASN A 112 -16.12 -5.60 29.69
N GLN A 113 -15.04 -5.80 28.93
CA GLN A 113 -13.80 -6.44 29.41
C GLN A 113 -12.80 -5.42 29.98
N LEU A 114 -13.08 -4.13 29.87
CA LEU A 114 -12.28 -3.07 30.48
C LEU A 114 -12.79 -2.80 31.89
N GLY A 115 -12.29 -3.57 32.85
CA GLY A 115 -12.53 -3.36 34.28
C GLY A 115 -11.22 -3.23 35.05
N PRO A 116 -11.24 -2.66 36.27
CA PRO A 116 -10.09 -2.72 37.16
C PRO A 116 -9.71 -4.18 37.47
N PRO A 117 -8.42 -4.55 37.40
CA PRO A 117 -7.26 -3.70 37.14
C PRO A 117 -7.09 -3.34 35.65
N PHE A 118 -6.92 -2.05 35.35
CA PHE A 118 -6.74 -1.59 33.97
C PHE A 118 -5.36 -1.98 33.45
N HIS A 119 -5.34 -2.63 32.28
CA HIS A 119 -4.11 -3.02 31.61
C HIS A 119 -3.68 -1.94 30.61
N VAL A 120 -2.54 -1.28 30.85
CA VAL A 120 -2.07 -0.15 30.02
C VAL A 120 -0.83 -0.55 29.24
N LEU A 121 -0.90 -0.58 27.91
CA LEU A 121 0.25 -0.75 27.03
C LEU A 121 0.98 0.58 26.87
N VAL A 122 2.28 0.59 27.17
CA VAL A 122 3.09 1.80 27.15
C VAL A 122 3.99 1.83 25.92
N ASP A 123 3.96 2.96 25.21
CA ASP A 123 4.78 3.26 24.04
C ASP A 123 6.09 4.01 24.41
N THR A 124 7.12 3.93 23.56
CA THR A 124 8.44 4.56 23.79
C THR A 124 8.31 6.07 23.93
N ASN A 125 7.54 6.68 23.02
CA ASN A 125 7.35 8.11 22.95
C ASN A 125 6.65 8.65 24.21
N PHE A 126 5.67 7.89 24.73
CA PHE A 126 4.95 8.25 25.94
C PHE A 126 5.89 8.38 27.15
N VAL A 127 6.76 7.40 27.38
CA VAL A 127 7.73 7.44 28.50
C VAL A 127 8.71 8.59 28.32
N ASN A 128 9.14 8.83 27.09
CA ASN A 128 10.04 9.94 26.78
C ASN A 128 9.40 11.30 27.12
N PHE A 129 8.12 11.49 26.79
CA PHE A 129 7.39 12.69 27.17
C PHE A 129 7.14 12.78 28.68
N ALA A 130 6.84 11.66 29.35
CA ALA A 130 6.65 11.63 30.80
C ALA A 130 7.94 12.07 31.54
N VAL A 131 9.09 11.54 31.14
CA VAL A 131 10.39 11.91 31.71
C VAL A 131 10.72 13.38 31.44
N LYS A 132 10.49 13.88 30.22
CA LYS A 132 10.71 15.30 29.88
C LYS A 132 9.86 16.23 30.75
N ASN A 133 8.61 15.86 30.98
CA ASN A 133 7.67 16.64 31.81
C ASN A 133 7.78 16.32 33.30
N ARG A 134 8.73 15.48 33.74
CA ARG A 134 8.90 15.07 35.16
C ARG A 134 7.65 14.46 35.80
N LEU A 135 6.89 13.71 35.01
CA LEU A 135 5.68 13.01 35.47
C LEU A 135 6.03 11.57 35.87
N ASP A 136 5.55 11.13 37.04
CA ASP A 136 5.59 9.71 37.41
C ASP A 136 4.49 8.98 36.64
N VAL A 137 4.91 8.03 35.80
CA VAL A 137 4.03 7.24 34.94
C VAL A 137 3.01 6.46 35.74
N ILE A 138 3.41 5.83 36.85
CA ILE A 138 2.53 4.92 37.60
C ILE A 138 1.55 5.70 38.46
N GLN A 139 2.03 6.77 39.10
CA GLN A 139 1.16 7.68 39.85
C GLN A 139 0.16 8.34 38.90
N GLY A 140 0.63 8.88 37.76
CA GLY A 140 -0.24 9.55 36.80
C GLY A 140 -1.28 8.60 36.18
N PHE A 141 -0.98 7.32 36.00
CA PHE A 141 -1.99 6.33 35.56
C PHE A 141 -3.11 6.15 36.58
N ARG A 142 -2.76 6.04 37.87
CA ARG A 142 -3.75 5.94 38.95
C ARG A 142 -4.57 7.22 39.08
N ASP A 143 -3.93 8.38 39.00
CA ASP A 143 -4.60 9.68 39.11
C ASP A 143 -5.55 9.93 37.92
N CYS A 144 -5.23 9.41 36.73
CA CYS A 144 -6.06 9.54 35.53
C CYS A 144 -7.25 8.57 35.53
N LEU A 145 -7.03 7.31 35.93
CA LEU A 145 -8.04 6.25 35.85
C LEU A 145 -8.82 6.03 37.15
N TYR A 146 -8.41 6.67 38.26
CA TYR A 146 -8.97 6.51 39.60
C TYR A 146 -9.12 5.05 40.06
N ALA A 147 -8.27 4.16 39.56
CA ALA A 147 -8.33 2.72 39.81
C ALA A 147 -6.93 2.10 39.79
N HIS A 148 -6.85 0.82 40.17
CA HIS A 148 -5.62 0.06 40.08
C HIS A 148 -5.23 -0.20 38.62
N THR A 149 -4.00 0.13 38.24
CA THR A 149 -3.48 0.03 36.87
C THR A 149 -2.25 -0.86 36.82
N ILE A 150 -2.19 -1.76 35.84
CA ILE A 150 -1.04 -2.59 35.56
C ILE A 150 -0.42 -2.13 34.24
N PRO A 151 0.76 -1.51 34.27
CA PRO A 151 1.43 -1.07 33.06
C PRO A 151 2.22 -2.21 32.44
N TYR A 152 2.08 -2.36 31.12
CA TYR A 152 2.73 -3.36 30.30
C TYR A 152 3.67 -2.74 29.28
N ILE A 153 4.79 -3.39 29.09
CA ILE A 153 5.81 -3.01 28.11
C ILE A 153 6.10 -4.21 27.23
N THR A 154 6.02 -3.99 25.92
CA THR A 154 6.31 -5.01 24.92
C THR A 154 7.82 -5.10 24.66
N ASP A 155 8.28 -6.28 24.26
CA ASP A 155 9.68 -6.50 23.89
C ASP A 155 10.17 -5.58 22.77
N CYS A 156 9.32 -5.24 21.79
CA CYS A 156 9.67 -4.29 20.73
C CYS A 156 9.92 -2.87 21.26
N VAL A 157 9.06 -2.37 22.15
CA VAL A 157 9.21 -1.05 22.79
C VAL A 157 10.47 -1.01 23.65
N MET A 158 10.75 -2.07 24.41
CA MET A 158 12.01 -2.19 25.16
C MET A 158 13.22 -2.15 24.21
N GLY A 159 13.18 -2.92 23.12
CA GLY A 159 14.26 -2.96 22.13
C GLY A 159 14.48 -1.62 21.42
N GLU A 160 13.43 -0.86 21.15
CA GLU A 160 13.52 0.48 20.56
C GLU A 160 14.18 1.48 21.53
N LEU A 161 13.85 1.44 22.82
CA LEU A 161 14.48 2.30 23.82
C LEU A 161 15.94 1.95 24.08
N GLU A 162 16.30 0.67 24.02
CA GLU A 162 17.70 0.23 24.13
C GLU A 162 18.52 0.72 22.91
N LYS A 163 17.94 0.70 21.70
CA LYS A 163 18.56 1.26 20.49
C LYS A 163 18.71 2.78 20.55
N ALA A 164 17.78 3.48 21.20
CA ALA A 164 17.79 4.94 21.31
C ALA A 164 18.96 5.48 22.17
N GLY A 165 19.67 4.61 22.90
CA GLY A 165 20.99 4.86 23.45
C GLY A 165 21.01 5.77 24.70
N ARG A 166 22.09 6.53 24.87
CA ARG A 166 22.39 7.22 26.15
C ARG A 166 21.37 8.30 26.54
N ARG A 167 20.68 8.92 25.57
CA ARG A 167 19.71 10.00 25.81
C ARG A 167 18.48 9.52 26.59
N PHE A 168 18.17 8.22 26.52
CA PHE A 168 16.97 7.63 27.12
C PHE A 168 17.28 6.73 28.32
N LYS A 169 18.47 6.85 28.93
CA LYS A 169 18.85 6.08 30.13
C LYS A 169 17.86 6.22 31.29
N ILE A 170 17.32 7.42 31.49
CA ILE A 170 16.33 7.67 32.55
C ILE A 170 15.02 6.93 32.24
N ALA A 171 14.54 7.02 30.99
CA ALA A 171 13.34 6.29 30.55
C ALA A 171 13.52 4.76 30.69
N LEU A 172 14.68 4.23 30.31
CA LEU A 172 15.02 2.82 30.53
C LEU A 172 14.99 2.41 32.00
N LYS A 173 15.45 3.28 32.92
CA LYS A 173 15.41 3.01 34.36
C LYS A 173 13.97 3.01 34.91
N VAL A 174 13.12 3.92 34.43
CA VAL A 174 11.70 3.97 34.81
C VAL A 174 10.99 2.68 34.37
N ILE A 175 11.27 2.22 33.15
CA ILE A 175 10.66 1.03 32.54
C ILE A 175 11.13 -0.29 33.17
N LYS A 176 12.37 -0.34 33.62
CA LYS A 176 12.94 -1.53 34.30
C LYS A 176 12.51 -1.67 35.76
N ASP A 177 11.63 -0.80 36.24
CA ASP A 177 11.02 -0.93 37.57
C ASP A 177 10.10 -2.18 37.62
N ASN A 178 10.12 -2.90 38.75
CA ASN A 178 9.35 -4.13 38.96
C ASN A 178 7.83 -3.93 38.85
N ARG A 179 7.37 -2.67 38.93
CA ARG A 179 5.97 -2.31 38.76
C ARG A 179 5.48 -2.47 37.31
N PHE A 180 6.39 -2.50 36.33
CA PHE A 180 6.05 -2.76 34.93
C PHE A 180 6.10 -4.25 34.61
N GLN A 181 5.04 -4.75 33.98
CA GLN A 181 4.98 -6.12 33.49
C GLN A 181 5.47 -6.20 32.05
N ARG A 182 6.32 -7.17 31.76
CA ARG A 182 6.90 -7.35 30.43
C ARG A 182 6.06 -8.34 29.60
N LEU A 183 5.65 -7.93 28.41
CA LEU A 183 4.94 -8.76 27.44
C LEU A 183 5.87 -9.23 26.33
N LYS A 184 5.93 -10.55 26.17
CA LYS A 184 6.67 -11.16 25.07
C LYS A 184 5.97 -10.95 23.73
N CYS A 185 6.77 -10.72 22.69
CA CYS A 185 6.27 -10.48 21.35
C CYS A 185 6.79 -11.56 20.38
N ASP A 186 5.88 -12.13 19.60
CA ASP A 186 6.17 -13.25 18.70
C ASP A 186 6.50 -12.78 17.27
N HIS A 187 7.38 -11.79 17.14
CA HIS A 187 7.78 -11.25 15.85
C HIS A 187 9.27 -10.91 15.79
N LYS A 188 9.92 -11.20 14.66
CA LYS A 188 11.31 -10.82 14.43
C LYS A 188 11.38 -9.42 13.81
N GLY A 189 11.66 -8.42 14.64
CA GLY A 189 12.09 -7.09 14.18
C GLY A 189 11.02 -6.19 13.54
N THR A 190 9.74 -6.35 13.89
CA THR A 190 8.69 -5.40 13.46
C THR A 190 8.78 -4.07 14.21
N TYR A 191 8.25 -3.01 13.59
CA TYR A 191 8.05 -1.73 14.26
C TYR A 191 7.13 -1.88 15.48
N ALA A 192 7.42 -1.15 16.56
CA ALA A 192 6.65 -1.21 17.80
C ALA A 192 5.17 -0.84 17.59
N ASP A 193 4.91 0.16 16.75
CA ASP A 193 3.56 0.62 16.39
C ASP A 193 2.70 -0.50 15.81
N ASP A 194 3.24 -1.29 14.88
CA ASP A 194 2.52 -2.39 14.24
C ASP A 194 2.22 -3.50 15.24
N CYS A 195 3.16 -3.80 16.13
CA CYS A 195 2.96 -4.76 17.22
C CYS A 195 1.81 -4.32 18.14
N LEU A 196 1.83 -3.06 18.58
CA LEU A 196 0.79 -2.52 19.46
C LEU A 196 -0.58 -2.56 18.80
N VAL A 197 -0.67 -2.13 17.53
CA VAL A 197 -1.93 -2.16 16.76
C VAL A 197 -2.44 -3.59 16.59
N GLN A 198 -1.58 -4.54 16.23
CA GLN A 198 -1.97 -5.95 16.06
C GLN A 198 -2.46 -6.56 17.38
N ARG A 199 -1.72 -6.35 18.49
CA ARG A 199 -2.06 -6.86 19.81
C ARG A 199 -3.41 -6.34 20.30
N VAL A 200 -3.63 -5.04 20.14
CA VAL A 200 -4.87 -4.37 20.56
C VAL A 200 -6.06 -4.74 19.66
N THR A 201 -5.81 -5.05 18.40
CA THR A 201 -6.84 -5.55 17.47
C THR A 201 -7.31 -6.94 17.90
N GLN A 202 -6.38 -7.81 18.28
CA GLN A 202 -6.67 -9.17 18.77
C GLN A 202 -7.32 -9.15 20.16
N HIS A 203 -6.73 -8.38 21.08
CA HIS A 203 -7.16 -8.30 22.47
C HIS A 203 -7.54 -6.86 22.79
N LYS A 204 -8.85 -6.60 22.85
CA LYS A 204 -9.39 -5.26 23.13
C LYS A 204 -9.37 -4.90 24.62
N CYS A 205 -8.72 -5.68 25.48
CA CYS A 205 -8.66 -5.45 26.93
C CYS A 205 -7.56 -4.47 27.37
N TYR A 206 -6.92 -3.78 26.43
CA TYR A 206 -5.81 -2.86 26.72
C TYR A 206 -6.19 -1.39 26.47
N ILE A 207 -5.67 -0.52 27.35
CA ILE A 207 -5.57 0.92 27.13
C ILE A 207 -4.20 1.20 26.50
N VAL A 208 -4.11 2.02 25.46
CA VAL A 208 -2.83 2.36 24.85
C VAL A 208 -2.38 3.74 25.29
N ALA A 209 -1.23 3.83 25.96
CA ALA A 209 -0.58 5.07 26.35
C ALA A 209 0.44 5.48 25.28
N THR A 210 0.06 6.43 24.41
CA THR A 210 0.93 6.97 23.35
C THR A 210 0.71 8.47 23.16
N CYS A 211 1.79 9.17 22.80
CA CYS A 211 1.75 10.57 22.38
C CYS A 211 1.90 10.74 20.86
N ASP A 212 2.13 9.67 20.11
CA ASP A 212 2.29 9.75 18.66
C ASP A 212 0.97 10.01 17.93
N ARG A 213 1.00 10.88 16.92
CA ARG A 213 -0.21 11.29 16.18
C ARG A 213 -0.67 10.19 15.22
N ASP A 214 0.26 9.50 14.57
CA ASP A 214 -0.07 8.49 13.56
C ASP A 214 -0.56 7.20 14.22
N LEU A 215 0.10 6.76 15.29
CA LEU A 215 -0.37 5.62 16.09
C LEU A 215 -1.77 5.88 16.68
N LYS A 216 -2.03 7.08 17.22
CA LYS A 216 -3.39 7.47 17.66
C LYS A 216 -4.41 7.37 16.53
N ARG A 217 -4.09 7.87 15.34
CA ARG A 217 -5.00 7.80 14.18
C ARG A 217 -5.33 6.35 13.82
N ARG A 218 -4.35 5.44 13.89
CA ARG A 218 -4.54 4.01 13.64
C ARG A 218 -5.43 3.36 14.71
N ILE A 219 -5.14 3.59 15.99
CA ILE A 219 -5.91 3.01 17.10
C ILE A 219 -7.35 3.55 17.12
N ARG A 220 -7.57 4.81 16.75
CA ARG A 220 -8.93 5.38 16.64
C ARG A 220 -9.83 4.67 15.62
N LYS A 221 -9.27 3.91 14.68
CA LYS A 221 -10.08 3.08 13.76
C LYS A 221 -10.60 1.81 14.44
N ILE A 222 -9.97 1.38 15.54
CA ILE A 222 -10.36 0.19 16.29
C ILE A 222 -11.39 0.62 17.36
N PRO A 223 -12.63 0.11 17.32
CA PRO A 223 -13.63 0.42 18.33
C PRO A 223 -13.33 -0.35 19.64
N GLY A 224 -13.62 0.28 20.77
CA GLY A 224 -13.51 -0.30 22.11
C GLY A 224 -12.12 -0.21 22.76
N VAL A 225 -11.21 0.59 22.19
CA VAL A 225 -9.85 0.77 22.70
C VAL A 225 -9.66 2.21 23.18
N PRO A 226 -9.46 2.45 24.48
CA PRO A 226 -9.14 3.76 25.02
C PRO A 226 -7.68 4.15 24.72
N ILE A 227 -7.47 5.46 24.55
CA ILE A 227 -6.15 6.04 24.26
C ILE A 227 -5.80 7.01 25.37
N MET A 228 -4.67 6.80 26.03
CA MET A 228 -4.12 7.71 27.04
C MET A 228 -2.97 8.50 26.45
N TYR A 229 -2.91 9.79 26.78
CA TYR A 229 -1.86 10.69 26.32
C TYR A 229 -1.55 11.78 27.34
N ILE A 230 -0.41 12.44 27.15
CA ILE A 230 0.04 13.53 28.01
C ILE A 230 -0.42 14.86 27.40
N LEU A 231 -1.11 15.67 28.21
CA LEU A 231 -1.53 17.02 27.85
C LEU A 231 -1.02 17.99 28.93
N GLY A 232 -0.04 18.81 28.57
CA GLY A 232 0.66 19.66 29.54
C GLY A 232 1.36 18.84 30.62
N HIS A 233 0.93 19.00 31.87
CA HIS A 233 1.48 18.31 33.04
C HIS A 233 0.48 17.30 33.64
N ARG A 234 -0.47 16.80 32.86
CA ARG A 234 -1.46 15.80 33.26
C ARG A 234 -1.63 14.71 32.21
N PHE A 235 -2.10 13.55 32.64
CA PHE A 235 -2.54 12.49 31.73
C PHE A 235 -4.02 12.67 31.45
N SER A 236 -4.40 12.45 30.19
CA SER A 236 -5.77 12.52 29.72
C SER A 236 -6.09 11.24 28.97
N ILE A 237 -7.34 10.81 29.02
CA ILE A 237 -7.83 9.63 28.33
C ILE A 237 -8.94 10.00 27.33
N GLU A 238 -8.90 9.38 26.16
CA GLU A 238 -9.92 9.47 25.11
C GLU A 238 -10.64 8.11 25.01
N ARG A 239 -11.94 8.12 24.65
CA ARG A 239 -12.76 6.93 24.34
C ARG A 239 -12.92 5.91 25.47
N MET A 240 -12.77 6.35 26.71
CA MET A 240 -13.16 5.53 27.85
C MET A 240 -14.64 5.80 28.16
N PRO A 241 -15.50 4.76 28.19
CA PRO A 241 -16.93 4.93 28.41
C PRO A 241 -17.29 5.56 29.76
N ASP A 242 -16.46 5.37 30.79
CA ASP A 242 -16.70 5.85 32.16
C ASP A 242 -15.81 7.03 32.58
N ALA A 243 -15.07 7.67 31.66
CA ALA A 243 -14.10 8.70 32.02
C ALA A 243 -14.76 10.09 32.25
N TYR A 244 -14.90 10.45 33.52
CA TYR A 244 -15.33 11.77 34.03
C TYR A 244 -14.33 12.94 33.80
N GLY A 245 -13.36 12.82 32.87
CA GLY A 245 -12.22 13.75 32.80
C GLY A 245 -11.74 14.17 31.41
N ALA A 246 -12.37 13.73 30.33
CA ALA A 246 -11.99 14.20 29.00
C ALA A 246 -12.58 15.61 28.76
N PRO A 247 -11.79 16.62 28.33
CA PRO A 247 -12.39 17.85 27.84
C PRO A 247 -13.25 17.49 26.62
N GLN A 248 -14.55 17.82 26.72
CA GLN A 248 -15.43 17.77 25.57
C GLN A 248 -14.99 18.90 24.64
N ASN A 249 -14.43 18.51 23.49
CA ASN A 249 -14.31 19.41 22.34
C ASN A 249 -15.53 19.21 21.45
#